data_AF-A0A7W1KY24-F1
#
_entry.id   AF-A0A7W1KY24-F1
#
_cell.length_a   1.000
_cell.length_b   1.000
_cell.length_c   1.000
_cell.angle_alpha   90.00
_cell.angle_beta   90.00
_cell.angle_gamma   90.00
#
_symmetry.space_group_name_H-M   'P 1'
#
loop_
_entity.id
_entity.type
_entity.pdbx_description
1 polymer ?
#
loop_
_entity_poly.entity_id
_entity_poly.type
_entity_poly.pdbx_seq_one_letter_code
_entity_poly.pdbx_strand_id
1 'polypeptide(L)'
;MRAITGWPDLGFDQDGALRLGRTETSGGSQTARNLLSKAVAGGNVIVIEDASNRADVAFGRVVEGRWTRTDDAVKRKPPVYIILIDFADFTHVMGDRAALVAFNVGWGLLHEIDHVVHDSVDPVREGGLGECEDLINRMRRECGLAERAEYHFTFVPGSNGSAYMTKLVRLAFEQRTPEMKKRYWVVWDANLVGGLDEHNQVAAVR
;
A
#
# COMPACT_ATOMS: atom_id res chain seq x y z
N MET A 1 -1.95 3.00 -10.77
CA MET A 1 -3.42 2.96 -10.63
C MET A 1 -4.17 2.54 -11.89
N ARG A 2 -4.09 3.26 -13.03
CA ARG A 2 -4.81 2.88 -14.27
C ARG A 2 -4.58 1.42 -14.71
N ALA A 3 -3.33 0.95 -14.67
CA ALA A 3 -2.99 -0.43 -14.99
C ALA A 3 -3.60 -1.45 -14.01
N ILE A 4 -3.81 -1.07 -12.74
CA ILE A 4 -4.42 -1.94 -11.73
C ILE A 4 -5.94 -1.98 -11.91
N THR A 5 -6.58 -0.85 -12.16
CA THR A 5 -8.05 -0.75 -12.22
C THR A 5 -8.62 -1.01 -13.62
N GLY A 6 -7.81 -0.86 -14.67
CA GLY A 6 -8.27 -0.89 -16.05
C GLY A 6 -9.09 0.35 -16.46
N TRP A 7 -9.17 1.40 -15.62
CA TRP A 7 -9.82 2.66 -15.98
C TRP A 7 -8.85 3.58 -16.72
N PRO A 8 -9.08 3.86 -18.02
CA PRO A 8 -8.15 4.70 -18.80
C PRO A 8 -8.16 6.15 -18.33
N ASP A 9 -9.31 6.67 -17.92
CA ASP A 9 -9.49 8.07 -17.54
C ASP A 9 -9.41 8.31 -16.03
N LEU A 10 -8.96 7.32 -15.26
CA LEU A 10 -8.74 7.50 -13.82
C LEU A 10 -7.68 8.57 -13.61
N GLY A 11 -8.01 9.62 -12.85
CA GLY A 11 -7.09 10.72 -12.59
C GLY A 11 -7.67 11.74 -11.63
N PHE A 12 -6.85 12.69 -11.20
CA PHE A 12 -7.30 13.84 -10.44
C PHE A 12 -7.73 14.95 -11.39
N ASP A 13 -8.81 15.65 -11.05
CA ASP A 13 -9.22 16.86 -11.76
C ASP A 13 -8.43 18.09 -11.29
N GLN A 14 -8.82 19.27 -11.79
CA GLN A 14 -8.15 20.54 -11.48
C GLN A 14 -8.27 20.96 -10.01
N ASP A 15 -9.29 20.46 -9.31
CA ASP A 15 -9.53 20.72 -7.89
C ASP A 15 -8.82 19.67 -7.00
N GLY A 16 -8.09 18.72 -7.61
CA GLY A 16 -7.42 17.64 -6.89
C GLY A 16 -8.35 16.51 -6.45
N ALA A 17 -9.58 16.43 -6.98
CA ALA A 17 -10.51 15.35 -6.66
C ALA A 17 -10.31 14.16 -7.60
N LEU A 18 -10.30 12.94 -7.04
CA LEU A 18 -10.19 11.71 -7.85
C LEU A 18 -11.45 11.51 -8.68
N ARG A 19 -11.28 11.34 -10.00
CA ARG A 19 -12.32 11.00 -10.96
C ARG A 19 -12.06 9.61 -11.53
N LEU A 20 -13.05 8.73 -11.41
CA LEU A 20 -12.93 7.33 -11.87
C LEU A 20 -12.98 7.17 -13.40
N GLY A 21 -13.43 8.20 -14.11
CA GLY A 21 -13.68 8.15 -15.56
C GLY A 21 -15.08 7.61 -15.89
N ARG A 22 -15.47 7.73 -17.17
CA ARG A 22 -16.72 7.17 -17.70
C ARG A 22 -16.51 6.16 -18.83
N THR A 23 -15.30 6.12 -19.39
CA THR A 23 -14.94 5.16 -20.43
C THR A 23 -14.94 3.74 -19.88
N GLU A 24 -15.37 2.80 -20.72
CA GLU A 24 -15.39 1.38 -20.37
C GLU A 24 -14.01 0.90 -19.93
N THR A 25 -14.02 -0.01 -18.95
CA THR A 25 -12.80 -0.60 -18.40
C THR A 25 -12.25 -1.64 -19.36
N SER A 26 -10.91 -1.68 -19.49
CA SER A 26 -10.22 -2.74 -20.23
C SER A 26 -9.25 -3.47 -19.30
N GLY A 27 -9.58 -4.71 -18.93
CA GLY A 27 -8.78 -5.53 -18.01
C GLY A 27 -8.75 -4.99 -16.57
N GLY A 28 -7.64 -5.24 -15.88
CA GLY A 28 -7.43 -4.85 -14.48
C GLY A 28 -8.36 -5.57 -13.48
N SER A 29 -8.32 -5.13 -12.23
CA SER A 29 -9.05 -5.70 -11.11
C SER A 29 -10.42 -5.05 -10.93
N GLN A 30 -11.48 -5.87 -10.98
CA GLN A 30 -12.83 -5.46 -10.58
C GLN A 30 -12.89 -5.15 -9.09
N THR A 31 -12.16 -5.91 -8.26
CA THR A 31 -12.09 -5.67 -6.81
C THR A 31 -11.49 -4.29 -6.52
N ALA A 32 -10.42 -3.89 -7.21
CA ALA A 32 -9.83 -2.55 -7.07
C ALA A 32 -10.81 -1.44 -7.49
N ARG A 33 -11.56 -1.64 -8.59
CA ARG A 33 -12.61 -0.70 -9.01
C ARG A 33 -13.72 -0.56 -7.97
N ASN A 34 -14.15 -1.67 -7.38
CA ASN A 34 -15.17 -1.65 -6.34
C ASN A 34 -14.70 -0.90 -5.10
N LEU A 35 -13.45 -1.13 -4.66
CA LEU A 35 -12.86 -0.42 -3.52
C LEU A 35 -12.83 1.10 -3.78
N LEU A 36 -12.31 1.54 -4.92
CA LEU A 36 -12.28 2.97 -5.28
C LEU A 36 -13.68 3.58 -5.44
N SER A 37 -14.63 2.83 -6.00
CA SER A 37 -16.01 3.31 -6.12
C SER A 37 -16.65 3.52 -4.75
N LYS A 38 -16.39 2.62 -3.80
CA LYS A 38 -16.81 2.78 -2.39
C LYS A 38 -16.10 3.94 -1.71
N ALA A 39 -14.81 4.15 -1.96
CA ALA A 39 -14.06 5.28 -1.42
C ALA A 39 -14.65 6.62 -1.91
N VAL A 40 -14.97 6.73 -3.20
CA VAL A 40 -15.53 7.94 -3.81
C VAL A 40 -16.99 8.20 -3.41
N ALA A 41 -17.80 7.14 -3.31
CA ALA A 41 -19.21 7.25 -2.92
C ALA A 41 -19.45 7.19 -1.40
N GLY A 42 -18.39 6.97 -0.62
CA GLY A 42 -18.45 6.73 0.81
C GLY A 42 -18.75 7.99 1.63
N GLY A 43 -18.99 7.78 2.93
CA GLY A 43 -19.25 8.85 3.88
C GLY A 43 -17.99 9.48 4.48
N ASN A 44 -16.79 9.01 4.11
CA ASN A 44 -15.51 9.51 4.63
C ASN A 44 -14.86 10.46 3.63
N VAL A 45 -14.16 11.48 4.12
CA VAL A 45 -13.26 12.30 3.30
C VAL A 45 -11.87 11.69 3.38
N ILE A 46 -11.34 11.28 2.23
CA ILE A 46 -9.98 10.74 2.12
C ILE A 46 -9.11 11.79 1.42
N VAL A 47 -8.05 12.22 2.10
CA VAL A 47 -7.01 13.09 1.55
C VAL A 47 -5.77 12.24 1.32
N ILE A 48 -5.16 12.36 0.15
CA ILE A 48 -3.86 11.72 -0.13
C ILE A 48 -2.80 12.80 -0.05
N GLU A 49 -1.78 12.58 0.75
CA GLU A 49 -0.69 13.52 0.98
C GLU A 49 0.66 12.86 0.71
N ASP A 50 1.53 13.62 0.03
CA ASP A 50 2.92 13.24 -0.20
C ASP A 50 3.70 13.34 1.11
N ALA A 51 4.18 12.20 1.58
CA ALA A 51 4.98 12.05 2.79
C ALA A 51 6.44 11.68 2.46
N SER A 52 6.91 11.95 1.24
CA SER A 52 8.24 11.52 0.79
C SER A 52 9.37 11.94 1.73
N ASN A 53 10.24 10.99 2.07
CA ASN A 53 11.36 11.11 3.01
C ASN A 53 10.95 11.36 4.47
N ARG A 54 9.71 11.09 4.85
CA ARG A 54 9.30 11.17 6.25
C ARG A 54 9.72 9.91 6.98
N ALA A 55 10.65 10.07 7.92
CA ALA A 55 11.17 8.96 8.71
C ALA A 55 10.08 8.18 9.50
N ASP A 56 8.93 8.79 9.76
CA ASP A 56 7.81 8.18 10.50
C ASP A 56 6.77 7.44 9.62
N VAL A 57 6.96 7.39 8.30
CA VAL A 57 6.07 6.73 7.33
C VAL A 57 6.87 5.70 6.54
N ALA A 58 6.46 4.43 6.56
CA ALA A 58 7.08 3.37 5.75
C ALA A 58 6.15 3.01 4.59
N PHE A 59 6.47 3.45 3.37
CA PHE A 59 5.65 3.35 2.16
C PHE A 59 4.30 4.08 2.20
N GLY A 60 3.50 3.84 3.23
CA GLY A 60 2.17 4.37 3.42
C GLY A 60 1.77 4.40 4.88
N ARG A 61 0.74 5.18 5.21
CA ARG A 61 0.05 5.14 6.51
C ARG A 61 -1.26 5.92 6.45
N VAL A 62 -2.29 5.42 7.13
CA VAL A 62 -3.50 6.21 7.46
C VAL A 62 -3.36 6.94 8.80
N VAL A 63 -3.75 8.21 8.83
CA VAL A 63 -3.97 8.98 10.07
C VAL A 63 -5.32 9.69 10.06
N GLU A 64 -5.90 9.92 11.24
CA GLU A 64 -7.14 10.70 11.36
C GLU A 64 -6.87 12.19 11.16
N GLY A 65 -7.64 12.82 10.27
CA GLY A 65 -7.65 14.25 10.05
C GLY A 65 -8.60 14.99 11.00
N ARG A 66 -8.43 16.31 11.10
CA ARG A 66 -9.32 17.17 11.90
C ARG A 66 -9.79 18.37 11.09
N TRP A 67 -11.07 18.71 11.22
CA TRP A 67 -11.62 19.93 10.65
C TRP A 67 -11.11 21.17 11.39
N THR A 68 -10.65 22.18 10.65
CA THR A 68 -10.00 23.39 11.20
C THR A 68 -10.96 24.44 11.79
N ARG A 69 -12.26 24.39 11.46
CA ARG A 69 -13.29 25.28 12.02
C ARG A 69 -14.12 24.53 13.05
N THR A 70 -14.26 25.09 14.25
CA THR A 70 -14.82 24.46 15.46
C THR A 70 -16.29 24.81 15.76
N ASP A 71 -17.04 25.35 14.80
CA ASP A 71 -18.46 25.67 15.01
C ASP A 71 -19.31 24.38 15.11
N ASP A 72 -20.53 24.45 15.66
CA ASP A 72 -21.47 23.32 15.83
C ASP A 72 -21.71 22.47 14.55
N ALA A 73 -21.37 23.03 13.38
CA ALA A 73 -21.33 22.32 12.11
C ALA A 73 -20.35 21.12 12.10
N VAL A 74 -19.31 21.07 12.94
CA VAL A 74 -18.33 19.96 12.98
C VAL A 74 -18.98 18.62 13.30
N LYS A 75 -20.00 18.57 14.16
CA LYS A 75 -20.71 17.32 14.50
C LYS A 75 -21.44 16.70 13.31
N ARG A 76 -21.66 17.46 12.23
CA ARG A 76 -22.32 17.00 11.00
C ARG A 76 -21.34 16.76 9.86
N LYS A 77 -20.05 17.04 10.05
CA LYS A 77 -19.06 16.81 9.02
C LYS A 77 -18.64 15.34 9.01
N PRO A 78 -18.39 14.77 7.82
CA PRO A 78 -17.88 13.42 7.73
C PRO A 78 -16.51 13.28 8.41
N PRO A 79 -16.15 12.07 8.88
CA PRO A 79 -14.78 11.76 9.27
C PRO A 79 -13.79 12.06 8.15
N VAL A 80 -12.59 12.50 8.52
CA VAL A 80 -11.49 12.78 7.58
C VAL A 80 -10.35 11.83 7.88
N TYR A 81 -9.83 11.18 6.86
CA TYR A 81 -8.65 10.34 6.92
C TYR A 81 -7.60 10.88 5.94
N ILE A 82 -6.36 10.94 6.39
CA ILE A 82 -5.22 11.35 5.57
C ILE A 82 -4.39 10.10 5.31
N ILE A 83 -4.30 9.72 4.04
CA ILE A 83 -3.42 8.69 3.55
C ILE A 83 -2.09 9.35 3.19
N LEU A 84 -1.09 9.10 4.01
CA LEU A 84 0.29 9.51 3.79
C LEU A 84 0.95 8.45 2.89
N ILE A 85 1.59 8.87 1.80
CA ILE A 85 2.37 7.97 0.94
C ILE A 85 3.79 8.50 0.81
N ASP A 86 4.77 7.70 1.19
CA ASP A 86 6.17 8.00 0.91
C ASP A 86 6.51 7.48 -0.49
N PHE A 87 6.49 8.37 -1.48
CA PHE A 87 6.81 8.00 -2.87
C PHE A 87 8.30 7.67 -3.04
N ALA A 88 9.18 8.22 -2.19
CA ALA A 88 10.61 7.99 -2.27
C ALA A 88 10.97 6.56 -1.84
N ASP A 89 10.29 6.01 -0.83
CA ASP A 89 10.49 4.62 -0.37
C ASP A 89 10.35 3.59 -1.50
N PHE A 90 9.38 3.78 -2.41
CA PHE A 90 9.18 2.89 -3.57
C PHE A 90 10.31 2.96 -4.60
N THR A 91 11.24 3.91 -4.51
CA THR A 91 12.45 3.98 -5.35
C THR A 91 13.61 3.17 -4.78
N HIS A 92 13.53 2.77 -3.51
CA HIS A 92 14.56 2.01 -2.81
C HIS A 92 14.35 0.50 -2.83
N VAL A 93 13.22 0.03 -3.39
CA VAL A 93 12.95 -1.41 -3.54
C VAL A 93 13.63 -2.02 -4.76
N MET A 94 14.08 -3.26 -4.60
CA MET A 94 14.71 -4.07 -5.64
C MET A 94 14.25 -5.53 -5.53
N GLY A 95 14.59 -6.37 -6.50
CA GLY A 95 14.27 -7.79 -6.48
C GLY A 95 13.68 -8.29 -7.80
N ASP A 96 12.86 -9.33 -7.71
CA ASP A 96 12.28 -9.99 -8.88
C ASP A 96 11.24 -9.10 -9.56
N ARG A 97 11.33 -8.97 -10.89
CA ARG A 97 10.38 -8.15 -11.68
C ARG A 97 8.92 -8.50 -11.40
N ALA A 98 8.59 -9.78 -11.25
CA ALA A 98 7.23 -10.24 -10.97
C ALA A 98 6.71 -9.72 -9.61
N ALA A 99 7.59 -9.64 -8.60
CA ALA A 99 7.24 -9.10 -7.29
C ALA A 99 7.17 -7.56 -7.30
N LEU A 100 8.09 -6.89 -8.00
CA LEU A 100 8.09 -5.42 -8.09
C LEU A 100 6.85 -4.87 -8.82
N VAL A 101 6.34 -5.56 -9.85
CA VAL A 101 5.06 -5.17 -10.47
C VAL A 101 3.87 -5.35 -9.50
N ALA A 102 3.99 -6.31 -8.57
CA ALA A 102 3.01 -6.59 -7.52
C ALA A 102 3.19 -5.73 -6.24
N PHE A 103 4.29 -4.97 -6.13
CA PHE A 103 4.61 -4.11 -5.00
C PHE A 103 5.09 -2.75 -5.50
N ASN A 104 4.15 -1.81 -5.63
CA ASN A 104 4.41 -0.45 -6.06
C ASN A 104 3.41 0.50 -5.40
N VAL A 105 3.61 1.80 -5.60
CA VAL A 105 2.78 2.84 -5.00
C VAL A 105 1.27 2.68 -5.23
N GLY A 106 0.86 2.11 -6.37
CA GLY A 106 -0.56 1.87 -6.62
C GLY A 106 -1.15 0.79 -5.71
N TRP A 107 -0.37 -0.24 -5.38
CA TRP A 107 -0.78 -1.28 -4.44
C TRP A 107 -0.75 -0.77 -3.00
N GLY A 108 0.27 0.02 -2.62
CA GLY A 108 0.32 0.69 -1.32
C GLY A 108 -0.87 1.61 -1.10
N LEU A 109 -1.19 2.47 -2.07
CA LEU A 109 -2.37 3.34 -1.96
C LEU A 109 -3.69 2.57 -1.82
N LEU A 110 -3.86 1.45 -2.55
CA LEU A 110 -5.07 0.63 -2.40
C LEU A 110 -5.17 -0.04 -1.04
N HIS A 111 -4.03 -0.43 -0.46
CA HIS A 111 -3.95 -0.97 0.90
C HIS A 111 -4.44 0.07 1.92
N GLU A 112 -3.90 1.29 1.88
CA GLU A 112 -4.34 2.37 2.78
C GLU A 112 -5.81 2.76 2.59
N ILE A 113 -6.32 2.75 1.35
CA ILE A 113 -7.73 3.02 1.08
C ILE A 113 -8.62 1.91 1.69
N ASP A 114 -8.16 0.66 1.70
CA ASP A 114 -8.91 -0.45 2.27
C ASP A 114 -9.12 -0.28 3.77
N HIS A 115 -8.08 0.13 4.51
CA HIS A 115 -8.18 0.48 5.92
C HIS A 115 -9.28 1.52 6.17
N VAL A 116 -9.39 2.54 5.33
CA VAL A 116 -10.42 3.59 5.50
C VAL A 116 -11.82 3.12 5.10
N VAL A 117 -11.95 2.31 4.05
CA VAL A 117 -13.24 1.94 3.47
C VAL A 117 -13.88 0.76 4.19
N HIS A 118 -13.08 -0.22 4.62
CA HIS A 118 -13.57 -1.45 5.23
C HIS A 118 -13.20 -1.59 6.71
N ASP A 119 -12.46 -0.63 7.29
CA ASP A 119 -11.91 -0.75 8.66
C ASP A 119 -11.09 -2.05 8.81
N SER A 120 -10.44 -2.47 7.72
CA SER A 120 -9.64 -3.68 7.70
C SER A 120 -8.41 -3.47 8.58
N VAL A 121 -7.97 -4.54 9.25
CA VAL A 121 -6.83 -4.48 10.17
C VAL A 121 -5.72 -5.36 9.64
N ASP A 122 -4.51 -4.84 9.71
CA ASP A 122 -3.30 -5.60 9.45
C ASP A 122 -3.09 -6.72 10.46
N PRO A 123 -2.42 -7.81 10.06
CA PRO A 123 -2.21 -8.95 10.94
C PRO A 123 -1.28 -8.56 12.09
N VAL A 124 -1.82 -8.56 13.31
CA VAL A 124 -1.07 -8.30 14.55
C VAL A 124 -0.08 -9.44 14.88
N ARG A 125 -0.28 -10.65 14.33
CA ARG A 125 0.56 -11.83 14.58
C ARG A 125 1.36 -12.24 13.36
N GLU A 126 2.57 -12.76 13.60
CA GLU A 126 3.42 -13.37 12.58
C GLU A 126 2.71 -14.55 11.89
N GLY A 127 2.84 -14.65 10.56
CA GLY A 127 2.33 -15.76 9.75
C GLY A 127 0.93 -15.59 9.14
N GLY A 128 0.18 -14.54 9.50
CA GLY A 128 -1.07 -14.16 8.82
C GLY A 128 -0.86 -13.08 7.75
N LEU A 129 -1.68 -13.08 6.69
CA LEU A 129 -1.73 -11.98 5.70
C LEU A 129 -2.61 -10.82 6.19
N GLY A 130 -3.68 -11.13 6.92
CA GLY A 130 -4.67 -10.13 7.37
C GLY A 130 -5.73 -9.85 6.30
N GLU A 131 -6.85 -9.24 6.73
CA GLU A 131 -8.01 -9.00 5.86
C GLU A 131 -7.68 -8.04 4.72
N CYS A 132 -6.88 -7.01 5.00
CA CYS A 132 -6.45 -6.03 4.02
C CYS A 132 -5.64 -6.69 2.90
N GLU A 133 -4.56 -7.40 3.26
CA GLU A 133 -3.69 -8.05 2.27
C GLU A 133 -4.41 -9.16 1.48
N ASP A 134 -5.38 -9.87 2.08
CA ASP A 134 -6.20 -10.84 1.36
C ASP A 134 -7.03 -10.19 0.24
N LEU A 135 -7.57 -8.99 0.50
CA LEU A 135 -8.28 -8.22 -0.52
C LEU A 135 -7.31 -7.74 -1.61
N ILE A 136 -6.13 -7.23 -1.23
CA ILE A 136 -5.11 -6.80 -2.20
C ILE A 136 -4.62 -7.99 -3.04
N ASN A 137 -4.40 -9.16 -2.45
CA ASN A 137 -4.03 -10.38 -3.17
C ASN A 137 -5.11 -10.83 -4.17
N ARG A 138 -6.40 -10.68 -3.82
CA ARG A 138 -7.48 -10.89 -4.78
C ARG A 138 -7.34 -9.96 -5.98
N MET A 139 -7.06 -8.68 -5.76
CA MET A 139 -6.84 -7.73 -6.85
C MET A 139 -5.62 -8.10 -7.71
N ARG A 140 -4.50 -8.52 -7.08
CA ARG A 140 -3.30 -8.98 -7.81
C ARG A 140 -3.61 -10.20 -8.67
N ARG A 141 -4.38 -11.16 -8.14
CA ARG A 141 -4.81 -12.36 -8.87
C ARG A 141 -5.68 -12.03 -10.08
N GLU A 142 -6.62 -11.10 -9.94
CA GLU A 142 -7.43 -10.60 -11.06
C GLU A 142 -6.57 -9.95 -12.16
N CYS A 143 -5.43 -9.36 -11.78
CA CYS A 143 -4.44 -8.81 -12.71
C CYS A 143 -3.40 -9.84 -13.20
N GLY A 144 -3.49 -11.11 -12.79
CA GLY A 144 -2.53 -12.16 -13.16
C GLY A 144 -1.12 -11.97 -12.57
N LEU A 145 -1.00 -11.27 -11.44
CA LEU A 145 0.27 -10.97 -10.78
C LEU A 145 0.58 -11.93 -9.63
N ALA A 146 1.81 -11.87 -9.13
CA ALA A 146 2.22 -12.60 -7.93
C ALA A 146 1.52 -12.02 -6.67
N GLU A 147 1.15 -12.89 -5.75
CA GLU A 147 0.45 -12.58 -4.49
C GLU A 147 1.47 -12.50 -3.35
N ARG A 148 1.28 -11.60 -2.38
CA ARG A 148 2.12 -11.53 -1.18
C ARG A 148 1.90 -12.81 -0.38
N ALA A 149 2.98 -13.51 -0.05
CA ALA A 149 2.93 -14.80 0.64
C ALA A 149 2.98 -14.66 2.16
N GLU A 150 3.66 -13.62 2.65
CA GLU A 150 3.84 -13.33 4.07
C GLU A 150 3.72 -11.81 4.29
N TYR A 151 3.00 -11.41 5.33
CA TYR A 151 2.87 -9.99 5.67
C TYR A 151 4.17 -9.46 6.26
N HIS A 152 4.73 -10.17 7.24
CA HIS A 152 5.94 -9.76 7.93
C HIS A 152 7.17 -9.98 7.06
N PHE A 153 8.14 -9.10 7.22
CA PHE A 153 9.40 -9.18 6.49
C PHE A 153 10.43 -10.03 7.25
N THR A 154 11.44 -10.52 6.54
CA THR A 154 12.61 -11.15 7.18
C THR A 154 13.83 -10.25 7.07
N PHE A 155 14.60 -10.11 8.15
CA PHE A 155 15.95 -9.56 8.07
C PHE A 155 16.92 -10.57 7.46
N VAL A 156 17.77 -10.11 6.54
CA VAL A 156 18.91 -10.89 6.04
C VAL A 156 20.19 -10.33 6.66
N PRO A 157 20.95 -11.12 7.45
CA PRO A 157 22.19 -10.62 8.04
C PRO A 157 23.21 -10.25 6.96
N GLY A 158 23.66 -9.00 6.94
CA GLY A 158 24.90 -8.61 6.26
C GLY A 158 26.10 -9.09 7.06
N SER A 159 27.14 -9.62 6.40
CA SER A 159 28.32 -10.19 7.06
C SER A 159 28.99 -9.22 8.05
N ASN A 160 29.32 -9.71 9.26
CA ASN A 160 29.85 -9.02 10.44
C ASN A 160 31.26 -8.38 10.31
N GLY A 161 31.60 -7.73 9.18
CA GLY A 161 32.96 -7.31 8.89
C GLY A 161 33.22 -5.81 8.74
N SER A 162 32.20 -4.94 8.69
CA SER A 162 32.43 -3.51 8.40
C SER A 162 31.51 -2.58 9.21
N ALA A 163 31.94 -1.32 9.38
CA ALA A 163 31.15 -0.24 9.98
C ALA A 163 29.83 0.09 9.22
N TYR A 164 29.58 -0.58 8.08
CA TYR A 164 28.37 -0.48 7.29
C TYR A 164 27.54 -1.76 7.49
N MET A 165 26.61 -1.73 8.46
CA MET A 165 25.59 -2.76 8.60
C MET A 165 24.37 -2.40 7.75
N THR A 166 24.27 -3.01 6.56
CA THR A 166 23.04 -2.98 5.76
C THR A 166 21.99 -3.86 6.43
N LYS A 167 20.81 -3.30 6.73
CA LYS A 167 19.68 -4.05 7.29
C LYS A 167 18.72 -4.38 6.17
N LEU A 168 19.00 -5.47 5.45
CA LEU A 168 18.14 -5.86 4.34
C LEU A 168 16.85 -6.47 4.85
N VAL A 169 15.75 -5.97 4.29
CA VAL A 169 14.38 -6.41 4.53
C VAL A 169 13.89 -7.08 3.26
N ARG A 170 13.17 -8.20 3.37
CA ARG A 170 12.55 -8.86 2.21
C ARG A 170 11.09 -9.23 2.44
N LEU A 171 10.30 -9.16 1.37
CA LEU A 171 8.93 -9.66 1.28
C LEU A 171 8.82 -10.75 0.23
N ALA A 172 8.13 -11.83 0.58
CA ALA A 172 7.89 -12.97 -0.31
C ALA A 172 6.62 -12.76 -1.14
N PHE A 173 6.73 -13.02 -2.43
CA PHE A 173 5.60 -13.09 -3.37
C PHE A 173 5.55 -14.47 -4.02
N GLU A 174 4.35 -14.94 -4.34
CA GLU A 174 4.13 -16.25 -4.95
C GLU A 174 3.17 -16.15 -6.12
N GLN A 175 3.47 -16.85 -7.21
CA GLN A 175 2.53 -17.03 -8.31
C GLN A 175 2.28 -18.52 -8.50
N ARG A 176 1.01 -18.91 -8.50
CA ARG A 176 0.58 -20.28 -8.69
C ARG A 176 0.05 -20.46 -10.10
N THR A 177 0.60 -21.44 -10.78
CA THR A 177 0.08 -22.02 -12.02
C THR A 177 -0.38 -23.44 -11.72
N PRO A 178 -1.23 -24.06 -12.57
CA PRO A 178 -1.62 -25.46 -12.38
C PRO A 178 -0.41 -26.40 -12.25
N GLU A 179 0.69 -26.09 -12.93
CA GLU A 179 1.88 -26.95 -12.98
C GLU A 179 2.93 -26.62 -11.92
N MET A 180 2.95 -25.39 -11.38
CA MET A 180 4.07 -24.92 -10.56
C MET A 180 3.71 -23.75 -9.64
N LYS A 181 4.35 -23.74 -8.48
CA LYS A 181 4.43 -22.60 -7.57
C LYS A 181 5.80 -21.95 -7.68
N LYS A 182 5.86 -20.69 -8.10
CA LYS A 182 7.10 -19.89 -8.12
C LYS A 182 7.07 -18.85 -7.01
N ARG A 183 8.24 -18.61 -6.39
CA ARG A 183 8.44 -17.63 -5.33
C ARG A 183 9.39 -16.52 -5.82
N TYR A 184 9.06 -15.29 -5.47
CA TYR A 184 9.71 -14.06 -5.87
C TYR A 184 9.94 -13.18 -4.64
N TRP A 185 10.87 -12.23 -4.74
CA TRP A 185 11.24 -11.37 -3.62
C TRP A 185 11.23 -9.89 -3.98
N VAL A 186 10.72 -9.08 -3.06
CA VAL A 186 11.03 -7.64 -2.96
C VAL A 186 11.99 -7.47 -1.80
N VAL A 187 13.01 -6.64 -1.97
CA VAL A 187 14.09 -6.39 -1.01
C VAL A 187 14.37 -4.88 -0.93
N TRP A 188 14.68 -4.37 0.25
CA TRP A 188 15.18 -3.00 0.43
C TRP A 188 16.12 -2.92 1.64
N ASP A 189 16.89 -1.84 1.74
CA ASP A 189 17.65 -1.52 2.96
C ASP A 189 16.75 -0.73 3.91
N ALA A 190 16.54 -1.25 5.12
CA ALA A 190 15.76 -0.60 6.16
C ALA A 190 16.28 0.79 6.53
N ASN A 191 17.57 1.07 6.31
CA ASN A 191 18.13 2.39 6.59
C ASN A 191 17.74 3.45 5.55
N LEU A 192 17.17 3.05 4.41
CA LEU A 192 16.76 3.93 3.31
C LEU A 192 15.25 4.11 3.22
N VAL A 193 14.48 3.31 3.95
CA VAL A 193 13.01 3.35 3.96
C VAL A 193 12.56 3.82 5.34
N GLY A 194 11.51 4.64 5.39
CA GLY A 194 10.97 5.14 6.65
C GLY A 194 10.44 4.05 7.59
N GLY A 195 9.97 4.47 8.76
CA GLY A 195 9.34 3.61 9.77
C GLY A 195 10.30 2.77 10.62
N LEU A 196 11.58 3.12 10.72
CA LEU A 196 12.41 2.58 11.79
C LEU A 196 11.99 3.19 13.14
N ASP A 197 11.69 2.35 14.13
CA ASP A 197 11.41 2.82 15.48
C ASP A 197 12.69 3.24 16.23
N GLU A 198 12.56 3.80 17.44
CA GLU A 198 13.70 4.24 18.28
C GLU A 198 14.69 3.10 18.61
N HIS A 199 14.27 1.84 18.46
CA HIS A 199 15.08 0.64 18.65
C HIS A 199 15.64 0.11 17.34
N ASN A 200 15.45 0.86 16.25
CA ASN A 200 15.97 0.55 14.93
C ASN A 200 15.38 -0.78 14.40
N GLN A 201 14.18 -1.13 14.88
CA GLN A 201 13.32 -2.19 14.36
C GLN A 201 12.38 -1.58 13.33
N VAL A 202 12.23 -2.24 12.19
CA VAL A 202 11.34 -1.79 11.13
C VAL A 202 9.91 -1.92 11.67
N ALA A 203 9.23 -0.78 11.83
CA ALA A 203 7.79 -0.76 11.97
C ALA A 203 7.27 -1.53 10.77
N ALA A 204 6.48 -2.58 11.04
CA ALA A 204 5.75 -3.28 10.02
C ALA A 204 5.21 -2.27 9.00
N VAL A 205 5.29 -2.61 7.72
CA VAL A 205 4.40 -1.99 6.72
C VAL A 205 3.01 -2.03 7.37
N ARG A 206 2.39 -0.87 7.58
CA ARG A 206 1.25 -0.63 8.49
C ARG A 206 0.31 0.36 7.86
#